data_AF-A0A5S3PG78-F1
#
_entry.id   AF-A0A5S3PG78-F1
#
_cell.length_a   1.000
_cell.length_b   1.000
_cell.length_c   1.000
_cell.angle_alpha   90.00
_cell.angle_beta   90.00
_cell.angle_gamma   90.00
#
_symmetry.space_group_name_H-M   'P 1'
#
loop_
_entity.id
_entity.type
_entity.pdbx_description
1 polymer ?
#
loop_
_entity_poly.entity_id
_entity_poly.type
_entity_poly.pdbx_seq_one_letter_code
_entity_poly.pdbx_strand_id
1 'polypeptide(L)'
;MQKRVTTIMSFLLLLLVFSSALAQQREYIIGKLLDAKTQEPVAFASIRIKDRALGIISNTDGSFKIPLKYKEYGDIIEISSMGYQTQEILIQDFSIYELNNVRLQPAIFELQEAIVSAKKKRKLTAKQIVRRAIRAIPENYPLEPFSTVGYYRDYQLDSLRQYVNLNEAILEVFDQGFDATDSVTTKVRIYDYSENTDFKRDTSALRSYNYNANKRRKVIEKAFLPAYGGNEFNILRVHDAVRNYDIDSYSFVHRLKSDLISEHQFKKEADTYFDGEPLYTIGFTKFLLNYSAYGKLHISKDDFAIHKLEYSVYDRNKKRGDGNLNKHENENELIFETNTEYRKNSTKMYLSHISFHNTFKLWDPPKFVPEYIIPDFELKCFVIGFNNKVILEDASSLDNYEVKVKGKSIELGKAELLDSQNVVRLYPKMYPNRAEKMLREIEIAARKRKITNALFEIKISNIRDFEGNLINQWTSRDFNQFREFFAQELKTSSFAPVDALYMKRQNPIFKDQPIVKPENFNDYWMNTPLQNIDN
;
A
#
# COMPACT_ATOMS: atom_id res chain seq x y z
N MET A 1 30.34 54.29 -24.14
CA MET A 1 30.58 53.93 -22.73
C MET A 1 29.33 53.42 -22.03
N GLN A 2 28.20 54.15 -22.07
CA GLN A 2 26.91 53.74 -21.46
C GLN A 2 26.43 52.33 -21.81
N LYS A 3 26.44 51.92 -23.10
CA LYS A 3 26.01 50.57 -23.49
C LYS A 3 26.79 49.43 -22.81
N ARG A 4 28.11 49.60 -22.63
CA ARG A 4 28.96 48.61 -21.92
C ARG A 4 28.64 48.56 -20.43
N VAL A 5 28.34 49.71 -19.81
CA VAL A 5 27.96 49.77 -18.39
C VAL A 5 26.61 49.08 -18.15
N THR A 6 25.61 49.29 -19.02
CA THR A 6 24.32 48.58 -18.92
C THR A 6 24.45 47.08 -19.11
N THR A 7 25.32 46.59 -20.01
CA THR A 7 25.54 45.15 -20.21
C THR A 7 26.23 44.51 -19.00
N ILE A 8 27.25 45.17 -18.44
CA ILE A 8 27.94 44.69 -17.23
C ILE A 8 26.99 44.65 -16.04
N MET A 9 26.16 45.67 -15.86
CA MET A 9 25.18 45.74 -14.77
C MET A 9 24.09 44.67 -14.91
N SER A 10 23.66 44.36 -16.13
CA SER A 10 22.71 43.28 -16.40
C SER A 10 23.31 41.89 -16.13
N PHE A 11 24.59 41.70 -16.44
CA PHE A 11 25.31 40.44 -16.16
C PHE A 11 25.55 40.23 -14.65
N LEU A 12 25.89 41.29 -13.92
CA LEU A 12 25.99 41.28 -12.46
C LEU A 12 24.65 40.99 -11.78
N LEU A 13 23.55 41.56 -12.30
CA LEU A 13 22.21 41.26 -11.81
C LEU A 13 21.84 39.79 -12.07
N LEU A 14 22.21 39.23 -13.23
CA LEU A 14 22.00 37.82 -13.52
C LEU A 14 22.79 36.91 -12.56
N LEU A 15 24.07 37.23 -12.30
CA LEU A 15 24.92 36.51 -11.34
C LEU A 15 24.39 36.54 -9.90
N LEU A 16 23.79 37.65 -9.48
CA LEU A 16 23.13 37.77 -8.17
C LEU A 16 21.86 36.91 -8.08
N VAL A 17 21.09 36.79 -9.16
CA VAL A 17 19.91 35.90 -9.21
C VAL A 17 20.32 34.41 -9.23
N PHE A 18 21.42 34.07 -9.91
CA PHE A 18 21.94 32.69 -9.94
C PHE A 18 22.56 32.24 -8.61
N SER A 19 23.15 33.15 -7.83
CA SER A 19 23.72 32.82 -6.52
C SER A 19 22.64 32.55 -5.46
N SER A 20 21.49 33.22 -5.52
CA SER A 20 20.32 32.87 -4.69
C SER A 20 19.70 31.50 -5.03
N ALA A 21 19.80 31.05 -6.29
CA ALA A 21 19.25 29.76 -6.71
C ALA A 21 20.05 28.55 -6.18
N LEU A 22 21.34 28.75 -5.88
CA LEU A 22 22.23 27.71 -5.32
C LEU A 22 22.22 27.65 -3.79
N ALA A 23 21.53 28.57 -3.11
CA ALA A 23 21.51 28.69 -1.65
C ALA A 23 20.26 28.08 -0.98
N GLN A 24 19.61 27.08 -1.62
CA GLN A 24 18.56 26.32 -0.95
C GLN A 24 19.19 25.48 0.17
N GLN A 25 19.16 26.03 1.39
CA GLN A 25 19.61 25.34 2.59
C GLN A 25 18.66 24.16 2.83
N ARG A 26 19.21 22.94 2.89
CA ARG A 26 18.42 21.76 3.29
C ARG A 26 17.84 21.99 4.68
N GLU A 27 16.54 21.79 4.81
CA GLU A 27 15.82 21.95 6.10
C GLU A 27 15.88 20.68 6.98
N TYR A 28 16.57 19.63 6.53
CA TYR A 28 16.62 18.34 7.19
C TYR A 28 17.95 17.60 6.98
N ILE A 29 18.26 16.71 7.93
CA ILE A 29 19.31 15.69 7.87
C ILE A 29 18.72 14.43 7.26
N ILE A 30 19.45 13.79 6.34
CA ILE A 30 19.08 12.48 5.77
C ILE A 30 19.93 11.37 6.36
N GLY A 31 19.35 10.19 6.55
CA GLY A 31 20.10 9.03 6.97
C GLY A 31 19.40 7.70 6.68
N LYS A 32 20.10 6.61 7.00
CA LYS A 32 19.64 5.24 6.84
C LYS A 32 20.05 4.41 8.05
N LEU A 33 19.08 3.68 8.61
CA LEU A 33 19.30 2.74 9.70
C LEU A 33 19.56 1.34 9.16
N LEU A 34 20.65 0.74 9.61
CA LEU A 34 21.11 -0.58 9.18
C LEU A 34 21.39 -1.47 10.39
N ASP A 35 21.09 -2.75 10.28
CA ASP A 35 21.54 -3.75 11.24
C ASP A 35 23.08 -3.87 11.17
N ALA A 36 23.74 -3.75 12.31
CA ALA A 36 25.20 -3.78 12.36
C ALA A 36 25.80 -5.13 11.90
N LYS A 37 25.06 -6.23 12.01
CA LYS A 37 25.47 -7.59 11.66
C LYS A 37 25.06 -7.97 10.24
N THR A 38 23.79 -7.78 9.87
CA THR A 38 23.26 -8.25 8.56
C THR A 38 23.37 -7.21 7.46
N GLN A 39 23.58 -5.93 7.79
CA GLN A 39 23.51 -4.79 6.86
C GLN A 39 22.11 -4.56 6.27
N GLU A 40 21.09 -5.28 6.74
CA GLU A 40 19.73 -5.08 6.29
C GLU A 40 19.14 -3.80 6.90
N PRO A 41 18.22 -3.11 6.20
CA PRO A 41 17.59 -1.92 6.74
C PRO A 41 16.75 -2.18 7.99
N VAL A 42 16.84 -1.29 8.98
CA VAL A 42 15.98 -1.32 10.17
C VAL A 42 14.76 -0.43 9.93
N ALA A 43 13.66 -1.08 9.53
CA ALA A 43 12.39 -0.41 9.31
C ALA A 43 11.68 -0.05 10.61
N PHE A 44 10.90 1.03 10.57
CA PHE A 44 10.00 1.45 11.64
C PHE A 44 10.68 1.72 13.00
N ALA A 45 11.96 2.05 12.99
CA ALA A 45 12.68 2.47 14.19
C ALA A 45 12.24 3.88 14.58
N SER A 46 12.09 4.11 15.88
CA SER A 46 11.78 5.43 16.42
C SER A 46 13.05 6.27 16.51
N ILE A 47 12.98 7.51 16.06
CA ILE A 47 14.06 8.49 16.07
C ILE A 47 13.51 9.74 16.75
N ARG A 48 13.82 9.95 18.03
CA ARG A 48 13.23 11.01 18.86
C ARG A 48 14.29 11.90 19.44
N ILE A 49 13.89 13.11 19.80
CA ILE A 49 14.70 13.94 20.70
C ILE A 49 14.60 13.31 22.08
N LYS A 50 15.74 13.07 22.72
CA LYS A 50 15.79 12.46 24.06
C LYS A 50 14.89 13.22 25.03
N ASP A 51 14.17 12.48 25.87
CA ASP A 51 13.21 12.98 26.86
C ASP A 51 12.02 13.79 26.28
N ARG A 52 11.79 13.72 24.96
CA ARG A 52 10.62 14.31 24.32
C ARG A 52 9.81 13.26 23.56
N ALA A 53 8.49 13.48 23.52
CA ALA A 53 7.60 12.68 22.68
C ALA A 53 7.74 13.03 21.18
N LEU A 54 8.52 14.06 20.82
CA LEU A 54 8.72 14.56 19.47
C LEU A 54 9.75 13.72 18.70
N GLY A 55 9.36 13.18 17.56
CA GLY A 55 10.27 12.42 16.70
C GLY A 55 9.67 11.99 15.38
N ILE A 56 10.40 11.13 14.68
CA ILE A 56 10.02 10.52 13.40
C ILE A 56 10.22 8.99 13.51
N ILE A 57 9.69 8.27 12.52
CA ILE A 57 9.86 6.82 12.40
C ILE A 57 10.51 6.51 11.06
N SER A 58 11.50 5.62 11.04
CA SER A 58 12.21 5.24 9.80
C SER A 58 11.31 4.50 8.81
N ASN A 59 11.63 4.66 7.53
CA ASN A 59 10.92 4.03 6.43
C ASN A 59 11.20 2.53 6.33
N THR A 60 10.46 1.84 5.47
CA THR A 60 10.64 0.39 5.20
C THR A 60 12.04 0.03 4.70
N ASP A 61 12.71 0.97 4.01
CA ASP A 61 14.09 0.85 3.56
C ASP A 61 15.10 1.38 4.58
N GLY A 62 14.67 1.65 5.81
CA GLY A 62 15.48 2.21 6.90
C GLY A 62 15.81 3.70 6.75
N SER A 63 15.37 4.36 5.68
CA SER A 63 15.65 5.78 5.46
C SER A 63 14.89 6.69 6.42
N PHE A 64 15.46 7.85 6.73
CA PHE A 64 14.82 8.85 7.57
C PHE A 64 15.27 10.28 7.23
N LYS A 65 14.43 11.25 7.58
CA LYS A 65 14.67 12.69 7.46
C LYS A 65 14.41 13.40 8.79
N ILE A 66 15.46 13.85 9.48
CA ILE A 66 15.35 14.60 10.74
C ILE A 66 15.29 16.10 10.43
N PRO A 67 14.25 16.84 10.84
CA PRO A 67 14.19 18.29 10.65
C PRO A 67 15.32 19.01 11.38
N LEU A 68 15.95 20.01 10.76
CA LEU A 68 17.00 20.78 11.42
C LEU A 68 16.49 21.58 12.63
N LYS A 69 15.21 22.00 12.61
CA LYS A 69 14.53 22.61 13.77
C LYS A 69 14.58 21.74 15.04
N TYR A 70 14.80 20.42 14.93
CA TYR A 70 14.94 19.57 16.11
C TYR A 70 16.13 19.96 16.99
N LYS A 71 17.13 20.65 16.42
CA LYS A 71 18.23 21.28 17.18
C LYS A 71 17.75 22.31 18.21
N GLU A 72 16.60 22.94 17.99
CA GLU A 72 16.04 23.93 18.93
C GLU A 72 15.36 23.27 20.13
N TYR A 73 15.03 21.99 20.03
CA TYR A 73 14.30 21.24 21.03
C TYR A 73 15.20 20.32 21.87
N GLY A 74 16.39 19.95 21.39
CA GLY A 74 17.39 19.23 22.18
C GLY A 74 18.60 18.78 21.36
N ASP A 75 19.64 18.32 22.06
CA ASP A 75 20.93 17.99 21.44
C ASP A 75 21.12 16.50 21.13
N ILE A 76 20.33 15.62 21.74
CA ILE A 76 20.49 14.16 21.64
C ILE A 76 19.31 13.55 20.88
N ILE A 77 19.61 12.77 19.85
CA ILE A 77 18.68 11.85 19.21
C ILE A 77 18.79 10.48 19.85
N GLU A 78 17.67 9.97 20.34
CA GLU A 78 17.50 8.59 20.75
C GLU A 78 16.90 7.78 19.61
N ILE A 79 17.56 6.67 19.26
CA ILE A 79 17.13 5.74 18.23
C ILE A 79 16.83 4.39 18.87
N SER A 80 15.58 3.95 18.79
CA SER A 80 15.11 2.71 19.39
C SER A 80 14.32 1.86 18.40
N SER A 81 14.61 0.56 18.39
CA SER A 81 13.89 -0.43 17.58
C SER A 81 13.83 -1.76 18.35
N MET A 82 12.74 -2.49 18.18
CA MET A 82 12.53 -3.75 18.88
C MET A 82 13.61 -4.78 18.53
N GLY A 83 14.24 -5.36 19.55
CA GLY A 83 15.35 -6.30 19.37
C GLY A 83 16.72 -5.66 19.14
N TYR A 84 16.83 -4.34 19.21
CA TYR A 84 18.09 -3.59 19.11
C TYR A 84 18.41 -2.87 20.42
N GLN A 85 19.69 -2.59 20.64
CA GLN A 85 20.12 -1.67 21.70
C GLN A 85 19.72 -0.25 21.30
N THR A 86 19.13 0.49 22.24
CA THR A 86 18.87 1.92 22.07
C THR A 86 20.19 2.66 21.90
N GLN A 87 20.27 3.50 20.86
CA GLN A 87 21.45 4.28 20.54
C GLN A 87 21.16 5.77 20.71
N GLU A 88 22.03 6.47 21.41
CA GLU A 88 21.98 7.92 21.57
C GLU A 88 23.09 8.57 20.72
N ILE A 89 22.73 9.59 19.94
CA ILE A 89 23.65 10.29 19.02
C ILE A 89 23.40 11.79 19.16
N LEU A 90 24.47 12.60 19.23
CA LEU A 90 24.31 14.05 19.23
C LEU A 90 23.85 14.52 17.84
N ILE A 91 22.85 15.43 17.77
CA ILE A 91 22.34 15.95 16.50
C ILE A 91 23.47 16.60 15.68
N GLN A 92 24.43 17.25 16.34
CA GLN A 92 25.56 17.91 15.68
C GLN A 92 26.53 16.94 14.98
N ASP A 93 26.51 15.66 15.35
CA ASP A 93 27.38 14.65 14.74
C ASP A 93 26.85 14.17 13.38
N PHE A 94 25.60 14.50 13.04
CA PHE A 94 25.04 14.21 11.72
C PHE A 94 25.53 15.23 10.68
N SER A 95 25.97 14.72 9.53
CA SER A 95 26.22 15.54 8.34
C SER A 95 24.90 16.09 7.78
N ILE A 96 24.84 17.39 7.52
CA ILE A 96 23.70 18.03 6.84
C ILE A 96 23.80 17.93 5.30
N TYR A 97 24.97 17.54 4.80
CA TYR A 97 25.27 17.49 3.37
C TYR A 97 25.23 16.06 2.81
N GLU A 98 25.53 15.06 3.63
CA GLU A 98 25.72 13.67 3.22
C GLU A 98 24.69 12.72 3.84
N LEU A 99 24.61 11.51 3.29
CA LEU A 99 23.78 10.44 3.82
C LEU A 99 24.43 9.83 5.08
N ASN A 100 23.74 9.93 6.21
CA ASN A 100 24.22 9.38 7.48
C ASN A 100 23.82 7.91 7.64
N ASN A 101 24.78 6.99 7.62
CA ASN A 101 24.52 5.58 7.88
C ASN A 101 24.68 5.27 9.36
N VAL A 102 23.58 4.97 10.04
CA VAL A 102 23.55 4.63 11.47
C VAL A 102 23.33 3.14 11.64
N ARG A 103 24.22 2.48 12.40
CA ARG A 103 24.27 1.02 12.54
C ARG A 103 23.80 0.61 13.94
N LEU A 104 22.64 -0.04 14.01
CA LEU A 104 22.06 -0.49 15.28
C LEU A 104 22.59 -1.88 15.65
N GLN A 105 23.01 -2.04 16.90
CA GLN A 105 23.47 -3.32 17.45
C GLN A 105 22.28 -4.16 17.90
N PRO A 106 22.15 -5.43 17.50
CA PRO A 106 21.16 -6.33 18.06
C PRO A 106 21.29 -6.44 19.58
N ALA A 107 20.17 -6.44 20.30
CA ALA A 107 20.16 -6.63 21.75
C ALA A 107 20.58 -8.07 22.08
N ILE A 108 21.69 -8.25 22.80
CA ILE A 108 22.16 -9.56 23.24
C ILE A 108 21.37 -9.96 24.49
N PHE A 109 20.70 -11.11 24.45
CA PHE A 109 20.09 -11.73 25.61
C PHE A 109 21.18 -12.37 26.47
N GLU A 110 21.57 -11.73 27.58
CA GLU A 110 22.15 -12.49 28.68
C GLU A 110 21.00 -13.24 29.35
N LEU A 111 20.93 -14.55 29.11
CA LEU A 111 20.10 -15.44 29.91
C LEU A 111 20.61 -15.31 31.35
N GLN A 112 19.90 -14.56 32.20
CA GLN A 112 20.12 -14.66 33.64
C GLN A 112 19.98 -16.13 34.00
N GLU A 113 21.10 -16.72 34.41
CA GLU A 113 21.15 -18.08 34.93
C GLU A 113 20.09 -18.16 36.03
N ALA A 114 19.13 -19.06 35.85
CA ALA A 114 18.02 -19.16 36.78
C ALA A 114 18.59 -19.52 38.15
N ILE A 115 18.69 -18.55 39.07
CA ILE A 115 18.88 -18.84 40.49
C ILE A 115 17.71 -19.76 40.84
N VAL A 116 18.03 -21.03 41.10
CA VAL A 116 17.07 -22.07 41.44
C VAL A 116 16.52 -21.76 42.83
N SER A 117 15.68 -20.74 42.91
CA SER A 117 14.91 -20.38 44.08
C SER A 117 13.81 -21.42 44.22
N ALA A 118 13.86 -22.17 45.31
CA ALA A 118 12.93 -23.23 45.66
C ALA A 118 11.50 -22.71 45.86
N LYS A 119 10.78 -22.52 44.74
CA LYS A 119 9.32 -22.54 44.56
C LYS A 119 9.08 -22.46 43.06
N LYS A 120 8.90 -23.61 42.37
CA LYS A 120 8.61 -23.69 40.92
C LYS A 120 7.34 -22.90 40.59
N LYS A 121 7.44 -21.59 40.32
CA LYS A 121 6.39 -20.85 39.60
C LYS A 121 6.25 -21.55 38.24
N ARG A 122 5.09 -22.18 38.00
CA ARG A 122 4.81 -22.87 36.74
C ARG A 122 5.03 -21.90 35.58
N LYS A 123 6.00 -22.17 34.70
CA LYS A 123 6.26 -21.35 33.50
C LYS A 123 4.96 -21.24 32.70
N LEU A 124 4.54 -20.01 32.39
CA LEU A 124 3.33 -19.76 31.60
C LEU A 124 3.50 -20.29 30.18
N THR A 125 2.47 -20.96 29.65
CA THR A 125 2.45 -21.35 28.23
C THR A 125 2.22 -20.14 27.32
N ALA A 126 2.58 -20.25 26.04
CA ALA A 126 2.34 -19.19 25.05
C ALA A 126 0.87 -18.71 25.05
N LYS A 127 -0.07 -19.67 24.99
CA LYS A 127 -1.51 -19.39 25.04
C LYS A 127 -1.96 -18.72 26.35
N GLN A 128 -1.31 -19.03 27.48
CA GLN A 128 -1.60 -18.37 28.76
C GLN A 128 -1.11 -16.92 28.79
N ILE A 129 0.07 -16.64 28.22
CA ILE A 129 0.63 -15.29 28.11
C ILE A 129 -0.29 -14.43 27.24
N VAL A 130 -0.65 -14.90 26.04
CA VAL A 130 -1.56 -14.17 25.14
C VAL A 130 -2.93 -13.92 25.78
N ARG A 131 -3.50 -14.92 26.46
CA ARG A 131 -4.77 -14.74 27.19
C ARG A 131 -4.68 -13.67 28.29
N ARG A 132 -3.55 -13.60 29.00
CA ARG A 132 -3.34 -12.57 30.02
C ARG A 132 -3.17 -11.19 29.40
N ALA A 133 -2.42 -11.09 28.30
CA ALA A 133 -2.23 -9.83 27.57
C ALA A 133 -3.56 -9.25 27.08
N ILE A 134 -4.39 -10.07 26.42
CA ILE A 134 -5.73 -9.66 25.97
C ILE A 134 -6.60 -9.20 27.14
N ARG A 135 -6.56 -9.92 28.28
CA ARG A 135 -7.33 -9.54 29.48
C ARG A 135 -6.82 -8.25 30.12
N ALA A 136 -5.54 -7.93 29.96
CA ALA A 136 -4.92 -6.74 30.51
C ALA A 136 -5.14 -5.49 29.64
N ILE A 137 -5.78 -5.60 28.47
CA ILE A 137 -6.03 -4.44 27.59
C ILE A 137 -6.80 -3.31 28.30
N PRO A 138 -7.90 -3.54 29.03
CA PRO A 138 -8.58 -2.46 29.76
C PRO A 138 -7.69 -1.75 30.81
N GLU A 139 -6.73 -2.47 31.39
CA GLU A 139 -5.84 -1.95 32.43
C GLU A 139 -4.62 -1.21 31.85
N ASN A 140 -4.08 -1.69 30.73
CA ASN A 140 -2.83 -1.17 30.16
C ASN A 140 -3.05 -0.07 29.11
N TYR A 141 -4.28 0.17 28.65
CA TYR A 141 -4.58 1.12 27.58
C TYR A 141 -5.51 2.25 28.09
N PRO A 142 -5.50 3.43 27.45
CA PRO A 142 -6.32 4.57 27.88
C PRO A 142 -7.81 4.28 27.66
N LEU A 143 -8.60 4.50 28.71
CA LEU A 143 -10.07 4.50 28.64
C LEU A 143 -10.63 5.91 28.45
N GLU A 144 -9.87 6.92 28.89
CA GLU A 144 -10.22 8.34 28.73
C GLU A 144 -9.77 8.88 27.37
N PRO A 145 -10.43 9.94 26.85
CA PRO A 145 -10.04 10.58 25.60
C PRO A 145 -8.61 11.11 25.58
N PHE A 146 -7.96 10.98 24.43
CA PHE A 146 -6.64 11.51 24.14
C PHE A 146 -6.53 11.88 22.66
N SER A 147 -5.50 12.65 22.30
CA SER A 147 -5.18 12.89 20.90
C SER A 147 -3.73 12.58 20.55
N THR A 148 -3.54 12.11 19.33
CA THR A 148 -2.22 11.83 18.76
C THR A 148 -2.07 12.62 17.48
N VAL A 149 -0.99 13.39 17.36
CA VAL A 149 -0.60 14.01 16.08
C VAL A 149 0.43 13.11 15.42
N GLY A 150 0.26 12.85 14.13
CA GLY A 150 1.16 11.96 13.40
C GLY A 150 1.19 12.17 11.90
N TYR A 151 2.22 11.61 11.29
CA TYR A 151 2.41 11.57 9.84
C TYR A 151 1.70 10.34 9.28
N TYR A 152 0.80 10.59 8.33
CA TYR A 152 0.10 9.58 7.57
C TYR A 152 0.62 9.53 6.14
N ARG A 153 0.74 8.34 5.59
CA ARG A 153 0.96 8.14 4.15
C ARG A 153 0.16 6.99 3.58
N ASP A 154 -0.27 7.15 2.33
CA ASP A 154 -0.86 6.12 1.48
C ASP A 154 -0.10 6.11 0.16
N TYR A 155 0.45 4.96 -0.20
CA TYR A 155 1.26 4.81 -1.40
C TYR A 155 1.18 3.40 -1.96
N GLN A 156 1.65 3.27 -3.19
CA GLN A 156 1.72 2.00 -3.90
C GLN A 156 3.16 1.73 -4.32
N LEU A 157 3.52 0.45 -4.40
CA LEU A 157 4.72 0.00 -5.08
C LEU A 157 4.30 -0.84 -6.29
N ASP A 158 4.86 -0.52 -7.45
CA ASP A 158 4.66 -1.33 -8.65
C ASP A 158 5.54 -2.61 -8.63
N SER A 159 5.49 -3.39 -9.70
CA SER A 159 6.25 -4.63 -9.84
C SER A 159 7.78 -4.43 -9.78
N LEU A 160 8.27 -3.21 -10.02
CA LEU A 160 9.68 -2.83 -9.93
C LEU A 160 10.04 -2.26 -8.54
N ARG A 161 9.10 -2.32 -7.58
CA ARG A 161 9.20 -1.73 -6.24
C ARG A 161 9.42 -0.21 -6.25
N GLN A 162 8.97 0.48 -7.29
CA GLN A 162 9.02 1.93 -7.35
C GLN A 162 7.78 2.55 -6.69
N TYR A 163 7.96 3.64 -5.96
CA TYR A 163 6.86 4.41 -5.38
C TYR A 163 5.95 4.99 -6.45
N VAL A 164 4.66 4.72 -6.31
CA VAL A 164 3.57 5.23 -7.16
C VAL A 164 2.49 5.79 -6.25
N ASN A 165 1.89 6.91 -6.67
CA ASN A 165 0.76 7.54 -5.99
C ASN A 165 0.99 7.81 -4.50
N LEU A 166 2.17 8.32 -4.12
CA LEU A 166 2.45 8.71 -2.73
C LEU A 166 1.59 9.92 -2.33
N ASN A 167 0.79 9.73 -1.30
CA ASN A 167 -0.03 10.76 -0.67
C ASN A 167 0.36 10.87 0.80
N GLU A 168 0.47 12.08 1.31
CA GLU A 168 1.03 12.38 2.62
C GLU A 168 0.12 13.34 3.39
N ALA A 169 0.03 13.19 4.71
CA ALA A 169 -0.76 14.07 5.55
C ALA A 169 -0.19 14.17 6.96
N ILE A 170 -0.45 15.29 7.63
CA ILE A 170 -0.33 15.39 9.09
C ILE A 170 -1.74 15.38 9.67
N LEU A 171 -2.01 14.42 10.55
CA LEU A 171 -3.32 14.19 11.13
C LEU A 171 -3.26 14.34 12.65
N GLU A 172 -4.27 14.98 13.23
CA GLU A 172 -4.57 14.87 14.65
C GLU A 172 -5.76 13.94 14.84
N VAL A 173 -5.55 12.86 15.57
CA VAL A 173 -6.51 11.79 15.81
C VAL A 173 -6.98 11.89 17.26
N PHE A 174 -8.25 12.23 17.45
CA PHE A 174 -8.90 12.26 18.76
C PHE A 174 -9.57 10.92 19.01
N ASP A 175 -8.94 10.09 19.83
CA ASP A 175 -9.45 8.80 20.25
C ASP A 175 -10.27 8.96 21.54
N GLN A 176 -11.36 8.21 21.67
CA GLN A 176 -12.22 8.25 22.86
C GLN A 176 -11.89 7.14 23.87
N GLY A 177 -10.74 6.47 23.71
CA GLY A 177 -10.29 5.40 24.59
C GLY A 177 -10.83 4.03 24.20
N PHE A 178 -10.24 2.98 24.78
CA PHE A 178 -10.44 1.58 24.39
C PHE A 178 -11.81 0.99 24.73
N ASP A 179 -12.61 1.69 25.53
CA ASP A 179 -14.01 1.31 25.80
C ASP A 179 -14.99 1.85 24.73
N ALA A 180 -14.54 2.82 23.93
CA ALA A 180 -15.33 3.40 22.85
C ALA A 180 -15.10 2.68 21.50
N THR A 181 -16.16 2.61 20.69
CA THR A 181 -16.10 2.05 19.33
C THR A 181 -15.38 3.00 18.38
N ASP A 182 -14.13 2.69 18.04
CA ASP A 182 -13.23 3.54 17.22
C ASP A 182 -13.87 4.03 15.91
N SER A 183 -14.48 3.09 15.18
CA SER A 183 -15.12 3.34 13.88
C SER A 183 -16.28 4.33 13.95
N VAL A 184 -16.80 4.62 15.15
CA VAL A 184 -17.92 5.54 15.38
C VAL A 184 -17.45 6.84 16.05
N THR A 185 -16.62 6.73 17.08
CA THR A 185 -16.39 7.84 18.02
C THR A 185 -15.15 8.68 17.71
N THR A 186 -14.12 8.09 17.09
CA THR A 186 -12.88 8.81 16.80
C THR A 186 -13.14 9.99 15.86
N LYS A 187 -12.43 11.09 16.06
CA LYS A 187 -12.50 12.25 15.17
C LYS A 187 -11.10 12.58 14.68
N VAL A 188 -10.98 13.03 13.43
CA VAL A 188 -9.67 13.28 12.81
C VAL A 188 -9.68 14.68 12.20
N ARG A 189 -8.65 15.46 12.49
CA ARG A 189 -8.36 16.71 11.78
C ARG A 189 -7.20 16.48 10.83
N ILE A 190 -7.30 17.08 9.66
CA ILE A 190 -6.20 17.15 8.70
C ILE A 190 -5.53 18.49 8.91
N TYR A 191 -4.27 18.48 9.36
CA TYR A 191 -3.46 19.70 9.48
C TYR A 191 -2.88 20.10 8.14
N ASP A 192 -2.47 19.11 7.35
CA ASP A 192 -1.96 19.28 6.00
C ASP A 192 -2.14 17.99 5.21
N TYR A 193 -2.22 18.12 3.88
CA TYR A 193 -2.35 17.01 2.95
C TYR A 193 -1.63 17.36 1.64
N SER A 194 -0.83 16.44 1.13
CA SER A 194 -0.07 16.58 -0.10
C SER A 194 -0.22 15.35 -0.99
N GLU A 195 -0.58 15.56 -2.25
CA GLU A 195 -0.34 14.59 -3.32
C GLU A 195 1.10 14.78 -3.80
N ASN A 196 2.01 13.90 -3.42
CA ASN A 196 3.42 14.09 -3.73
C ASN A 196 3.67 13.78 -5.23
N THR A 197 3.83 14.84 -6.02
CA THR A 197 4.04 14.78 -7.47
C THR A 197 5.49 14.49 -7.87
N ASP A 198 6.41 14.47 -6.90
CA ASP A 198 7.80 14.07 -7.15
C ASP A 198 7.89 12.54 -7.39
N PHE A 199 6.81 11.80 -7.13
CA PHE A 199 6.68 10.38 -7.42
C PHE A 199 5.67 10.14 -8.54
N LYS A 200 5.84 9.01 -9.25
CA LYS A 200 4.99 8.61 -10.37
C LYS A 200 3.51 8.59 -9.96
N ARG A 201 2.64 9.17 -10.80
CA ARG A 201 1.18 9.14 -10.61
C ARG A 201 0.52 8.22 -11.63
N ASP A 202 -0.26 7.25 -11.17
CA ASP A 202 -1.09 6.37 -12.00
C ASP A 202 -2.56 6.54 -11.61
N THR A 203 -3.31 7.27 -12.45
CA THR A 203 -4.72 7.58 -12.23
C THR A 203 -5.65 6.37 -12.27
N SER A 204 -5.22 5.26 -12.90
CA SER A 204 -5.98 4.02 -12.93
C SER A 204 -5.83 3.25 -11.61
N ALA A 205 -4.65 3.31 -11.00
CA ALA A 205 -4.37 2.70 -9.70
C ALA A 205 -4.97 3.49 -8.51
N LEU A 206 -5.27 4.80 -8.67
CA LEU A 206 -5.96 5.62 -7.67
C LEU A 206 -7.44 5.26 -7.45
N ARG A 207 -8.05 4.48 -8.36
CA ARG A 207 -9.46 4.12 -8.27
C ARG A 207 -9.75 3.27 -7.04
N SER A 208 -10.98 3.34 -6.54
CA SER A 208 -11.47 2.44 -5.49
C SER A 208 -11.53 0.99 -5.98
N TYR A 209 -11.44 0.04 -5.05
CA TYR A 209 -11.64 -1.38 -5.36
C TYR A 209 -13.03 -1.64 -5.94
N ASN A 210 -13.10 -2.45 -7.00
CA ASN A 210 -14.34 -2.80 -7.67
C ASN A 210 -14.38 -4.31 -7.98
N TYR A 211 -15.19 -5.02 -7.20
CA TYR A 211 -15.35 -6.47 -7.29
C TYR A 211 -16.49 -6.91 -8.23
N ASN A 212 -17.19 -5.97 -8.89
CA ASN A 212 -18.24 -6.30 -9.86
C ASN A 212 -17.64 -7.11 -11.01
N ALA A 213 -18.18 -8.32 -11.23
CA ALA A 213 -17.67 -9.29 -12.20
C ALA A 213 -17.48 -8.70 -13.62
N ASN A 214 -18.32 -7.76 -14.04
CA ASN A 214 -18.28 -7.16 -15.38
C ASN A 214 -17.39 -5.90 -15.47
N LYS A 215 -16.85 -5.42 -14.35
CA LYS A 215 -16.05 -4.19 -14.26
C LYS A 215 -14.84 -4.35 -13.34
N ARG A 216 -14.32 -5.59 -13.17
CA ARG A 216 -13.13 -5.88 -12.37
C ARG A 216 -11.95 -5.09 -12.93
N ARG A 217 -11.68 -3.93 -12.32
CA ARG A 217 -10.57 -3.05 -12.69
C ARG A 217 -9.50 -3.11 -11.62
N LYS A 218 -9.82 -2.75 -10.38
CA LYS A 218 -8.91 -2.85 -9.23
C LYS A 218 -9.50 -3.82 -8.21
N VAL A 219 -8.82 -4.94 -7.93
CA VAL A 219 -9.30 -5.95 -6.98
C VAL A 219 -8.16 -6.48 -6.12
N ILE A 220 -8.46 -6.76 -4.86
CA ILE A 220 -7.61 -7.62 -4.04
C ILE A 220 -7.96 -9.07 -4.41
N GLU A 221 -6.98 -9.86 -4.85
CA GLU A 221 -7.24 -11.26 -5.15
C GLU A 221 -7.51 -12.03 -3.84
N LYS A 222 -8.54 -12.88 -3.83
CA LYS A 222 -8.91 -13.75 -2.69
C LYS A 222 -9.29 -13.06 -1.38
N ALA A 223 -9.27 -11.73 -1.32
CA ALA A 223 -9.79 -10.97 -0.20
C ALA A 223 -10.76 -9.90 -0.69
N PHE A 224 -11.67 -9.53 0.21
CA PHE A 224 -12.65 -8.49 -0.02
C PHE A 224 -12.43 -7.40 1.01
N LEU A 225 -12.07 -6.22 0.53
CA LEU A 225 -12.13 -5.01 1.34
C LEU A 225 -13.43 -4.31 0.92
N PRO A 226 -14.47 -4.30 1.76
CA PRO A 226 -15.66 -3.54 1.43
C PRO A 226 -15.24 -2.10 1.19
N ALA A 227 -15.92 -1.43 0.27
CA ALA A 227 -15.93 0.02 0.28
C ALA A 227 -16.57 0.39 1.62
N TYR A 228 -15.78 0.56 2.67
CA TYR A 228 -16.22 0.81 4.05
C TYR A 228 -16.98 2.14 4.20
N GLY A 229 -17.41 2.75 3.09
CA GLY A 229 -17.74 4.14 2.94
C GLY A 229 -16.57 5.08 3.30
N GLY A 230 -15.57 4.61 4.05
CA GLY A 230 -14.50 5.39 4.62
C GLY A 230 -13.32 5.70 3.71
N ASN A 231 -12.59 6.78 4.02
CA ASN A 231 -11.25 7.02 3.46
C ASN A 231 -10.20 5.98 3.88
N GLU A 232 -9.07 6.01 3.18
CA GLU A 232 -7.91 5.13 3.38
C GLU A 232 -7.35 5.16 4.82
N PHE A 233 -7.49 6.27 5.56
CA PHE A 233 -7.10 6.33 6.97
C PHE A 233 -8.05 5.52 7.87
N ASN A 234 -9.35 5.55 7.61
CA ASN A 234 -10.30 4.70 8.34
C ASN A 234 -10.05 3.21 8.08
N ILE A 235 -9.69 2.85 6.84
CA ILE A 235 -9.27 1.48 6.52
C ILE A 235 -8.09 1.07 7.40
N LEU A 236 -7.07 1.93 7.53
CA LEU A 236 -5.92 1.68 8.39
C LEU A 236 -6.33 1.46 9.86
N ARG A 237 -7.20 2.33 10.41
CA ARG A 237 -7.68 2.25 11.80
C ARG A 237 -8.42 0.95 12.11
N VAL A 238 -9.26 0.46 11.20
CA VAL A 238 -9.95 -0.84 11.37
C VAL A 238 -8.97 -2.00 11.50
N HIS A 239 -7.77 -1.88 10.93
CA HIS A 239 -6.71 -2.90 11.00
C HIS A 239 -5.85 -2.82 12.26
N ASP A 240 -6.19 -1.97 13.23
CA ASP A 240 -5.63 -2.01 14.58
C ASP A 240 -6.40 -3.00 15.46
N ALA A 241 -6.02 -4.28 15.43
CA ALA A 241 -6.71 -5.31 16.19
C ALA A 241 -6.55 -5.15 17.72
N VAL A 242 -5.53 -4.44 18.19
CA VAL A 242 -5.34 -4.18 19.63
C VAL A 242 -6.30 -3.10 20.09
N ARG A 243 -6.41 -1.99 19.35
CA ARG A 243 -7.39 -0.92 19.62
C ARG A 243 -8.84 -1.42 19.52
N ASN A 244 -9.08 -2.33 18.58
CA ASN A 244 -10.40 -2.89 18.26
C ASN A 244 -10.60 -4.28 18.87
N TYR A 245 -9.96 -4.58 20.01
CA TYR A 245 -9.85 -5.96 20.52
C TYR A 245 -11.19 -6.68 20.78
N ASP A 246 -12.27 -5.94 21.10
CA ASP A 246 -13.59 -6.49 21.40
C ASP A 246 -14.61 -6.33 20.25
N ILE A 247 -14.16 -5.92 19.07
CA ILE A 247 -14.98 -5.87 17.86
C ILE A 247 -14.28 -6.56 16.69
N ASP A 248 -14.99 -6.72 15.58
CA ASP A 248 -14.43 -7.36 14.39
C ASP A 248 -13.45 -6.40 13.68
N SER A 249 -12.22 -6.88 13.43
CA SER A 249 -11.16 -6.12 12.76
C SER A 249 -10.92 -6.64 11.33
N TYR A 250 -10.16 -7.73 11.16
CA TYR A 250 -9.86 -8.33 9.85
C TYR A 250 -9.85 -9.86 9.89
N SER A 251 -9.91 -10.49 8.71
CA SER A 251 -10.04 -11.93 8.56
C SER A 251 -9.01 -12.71 9.39
N PHE A 252 -9.47 -13.81 9.96
CA PHE A 252 -8.72 -14.75 10.79
C PHE A 252 -8.33 -14.26 12.18
N VAL A 253 -8.20 -12.95 12.44
CA VAL A 253 -8.16 -12.42 13.81
C VAL A 253 -9.57 -12.10 14.30
N HIS A 254 -10.45 -11.60 13.42
CA HIS A 254 -11.82 -11.17 13.71
C HIS A 254 -11.87 -10.34 15.00
N ARG A 255 -12.39 -10.90 16.09
CA ARG A 255 -12.30 -10.29 17.41
C ARG A 255 -11.09 -10.81 18.18
N LEU A 256 -10.11 -9.95 18.42
CA LEU A 256 -8.87 -10.32 19.14
C LEU A 256 -9.16 -10.99 20.48
N LYS A 257 -10.17 -10.51 21.21
CA LYS A 257 -10.57 -10.97 22.55
C LYS A 257 -10.96 -12.44 22.60
N SER A 258 -11.61 -12.97 21.57
CA SER A 258 -12.14 -14.33 21.52
C SER A 258 -11.42 -15.22 20.51
N ASP A 259 -11.30 -14.74 19.28
CA ASP A 259 -11.10 -15.63 18.13
C ASP A 259 -9.62 -15.97 17.95
N LEU A 260 -8.71 -15.03 18.25
CA LEU A 260 -7.26 -15.29 18.18
C LEU A 260 -6.87 -16.53 19.01
N ILE A 261 -7.42 -16.66 20.23
CA ILE A 261 -7.05 -17.73 21.16
C ILE A 261 -7.65 -19.08 20.73
N SER A 262 -8.83 -19.10 20.12
CA SER A 262 -9.49 -20.34 19.69
C SER A 262 -9.02 -20.82 18.34
N GLU A 263 -8.65 -19.91 17.44
CA GLU A 263 -8.44 -20.19 16.03
C GLU A 263 -6.97 -20.41 15.63
N HIS A 264 -6.01 -20.12 16.52
CA HIS A 264 -4.58 -20.22 16.22
C HIS A 264 -3.83 -21.15 17.16
N GLN A 265 -2.72 -21.67 16.64
CA GLN A 265 -1.71 -22.38 17.41
C GLN A 265 -0.64 -21.40 17.86
N PHE A 266 -0.16 -21.52 19.09
CA PHE A 266 0.79 -20.59 19.71
C PHE A 266 2.08 -21.27 20.10
N LYS A 267 3.21 -20.59 19.88
CA LYS A 267 4.55 -21.04 20.25
C LYS A 267 5.32 -19.89 20.92
N LYS A 268 6.11 -20.20 21.95
CA LYS A 268 7.07 -19.25 22.50
C LYS A 268 8.30 -19.22 21.61
N GLU A 269 8.74 -18.02 21.26
CA GLU A 269 10.00 -17.78 20.57
C GLU A 269 11.04 -17.24 21.57
N ALA A 270 12.23 -16.86 21.07
CA ALA A 270 13.20 -16.16 21.89
C ALA A 270 12.60 -14.82 22.33
N ASP A 271 12.64 -14.57 23.64
CA ASP A 271 12.22 -13.29 24.22
C ASP A 271 13.04 -12.13 23.62
N THR A 272 12.53 -10.91 23.71
CA THR A 272 13.18 -9.70 23.15
C THR A 272 13.19 -8.56 24.16
N TYR A 273 13.81 -7.43 23.80
CA TYR A 273 13.77 -6.18 24.56
C TYR A 273 13.26 -5.05 23.70
N PHE A 274 12.63 -4.08 24.35
CA PHE A 274 12.25 -2.82 23.73
C PHE A 274 12.26 -1.71 24.77
N ASP A 275 12.98 -0.62 24.52
CA ASP A 275 13.14 0.51 25.46
C ASP A 275 13.53 0.06 26.88
N GLY A 276 14.43 -0.93 26.99
CA GLY A 276 14.89 -1.49 28.27
C GLY A 276 13.93 -2.47 28.95
N GLU A 277 12.73 -2.68 28.41
CA GLU A 277 11.72 -3.58 28.95
C GLU A 277 11.84 -5.00 28.35
N PRO A 278 11.89 -6.06 29.17
CA PRO A 278 11.94 -7.43 28.67
C PRO A 278 10.54 -7.89 28.20
N LEU A 279 10.46 -8.39 26.98
CA LEU A 279 9.22 -8.81 26.34
C LEU A 279 9.22 -10.33 26.07
N TYR A 280 8.07 -10.97 26.27
CA TYR A 280 7.78 -12.27 25.67
C TYR A 280 7.58 -12.11 24.16
N THR A 281 8.18 -13.01 23.37
CA THR A 281 7.89 -13.13 21.94
C THR A 281 7.03 -14.37 21.72
N ILE A 282 5.80 -14.17 21.24
CA ILE A 282 4.85 -15.25 20.97
C ILE A 282 4.51 -15.29 19.49
N GLY A 283 4.99 -16.32 18.80
CA GLY A 283 4.57 -16.63 17.43
C GLY A 283 3.25 -17.40 17.43
N PHE A 284 2.40 -17.17 16.44
CA PHE A 284 1.16 -17.91 16.27
C PHE A 284 0.77 -18.09 14.81
N THR A 285 0.09 -19.19 14.51
CA THR A 285 -0.26 -19.58 13.14
C THR A 285 -1.67 -20.13 13.02
N LYS A 286 -2.25 -19.97 11.84
CA LYS A 286 -3.50 -20.60 11.41
C LYS A 286 -3.33 -21.11 9.98
N PHE A 287 -3.66 -22.38 9.77
CA PHE A 287 -3.63 -23.00 8.45
C PHE A 287 -5.04 -23.41 8.05
N LEU A 288 -5.47 -22.95 6.88
CA LEU A 288 -6.69 -23.36 6.20
C LEU A 288 -6.33 -23.97 4.84
N LEU A 289 -7.32 -24.55 4.15
CA LEU A 289 -7.09 -25.25 2.89
C LEU A 289 -6.30 -24.40 1.88
N ASN A 290 -6.74 -23.15 1.68
CA ASN A 290 -6.18 -22.24 0.68
C ASN A 290 -5.38 -21.08 1.28
N TYR A 291 -5.32 -20.97 2.61
CA TYR A 291 -4.73 -19.81 3.29
C TYR A 291 -3.81 -20.24 4.41
N SER A 292 -2.72 -19.50 4.61
CA SER A 292 -1.94 -19.57 5.83
C SER A 292 -1.82 -18.18 6.43
N ALA A 293 -1.89 -18.12 7.76
CA ALA A 293 -1.73 -16.88 8.47
C ALA A 293 -0.71 -17.05 9.60
N TYR A 294 0.12 -16.05 9.76
CA TYR A 294 1.22 -16.02 10.71
C TYR A 294 1.18 -14.69 11.44
N GLY A 295 1.37 -14.74 12.75
CA GLY A 295 1.51 -13.54 13.55
C GLY A 295 2.54 -13.68 14.65
N LYS A 296 2.92 -12.51 15.18
CA LYS A 296 3.88 -12.38 16.26
C LYS A 296 3.40 -11.30 17.22
N LEU A 297 3.43 -11.64 18.51
CA LEU A 297 3.10 -10.73 19.60
C LEU A 297 4.33 -10.49 20.45
N HIS A 298 4.59 -9.23 20.76
CA HIS A 298 5.58 -8.81 21.74
C HIS A 298 4.87 -8.25 22.96
N ILE A 299 5.02 -8.93 24.10
CA ILE A 299 4.18 -8.74 25.29
C ILE A 299 5.09 -8.47 26.50
N SER A 300 4.83 -7.41 27.26
CA SER A 300 5.55 -7.12 28.50
C SER A 300 5.57 -8.33 29.44
N LYS A 301 6.73 -8.62 30.04
CA LYS A 301 6.83 -9.63 31.10
C LYS A 301 6.31 -9.14 32.45
N ASP A 302 6.14 -7.83 32.61
CA ASP A 302 5.79 -7.20 33.87
C ASP A 302 4.27 -7.05 34.02
N ASP A 303 3.62 -6.41 33.05
CA ASP A 303 2.19 -6.08 33.10
C ASP A 303 1.35 -6.73 31.97
N PHE A 304 1.97 -7.52 31.10
CA PHE A 304 1.35 -8.13 29.92
C PHE A 304 0.82 -7.14 28.86
N ALA A 305 1.25 -5.88 28.86
CA ALA A 305 0.97 -4.94 27.78
C ALA A 305 1.46 -5.46 26.42
N ILE A 306 0.68 -5.28 25.36
CA ILE A 306 1.06 -5.66 24.00
C ILE A 306 1.81 -4.48 23.37
N HIS A 307 3.12 -4.63 23.20
CA HIS A 307 3.94 -3.62 22.51
C HIS A 307 3.81 -3.72 21.01
N LYS A 308 3.67 -4.92 20.46
CA LYS A 308 3.61 -5.09 19.01
C LYS A 308 2.80 -6.31 18.61
N LEU A 309 2.04 -6.14 17.54
CA LEU A 309 1.30 -7.19 16.85
C LEU A 309 1.61 -7.13 15.35
N GLU A 310 2.27 -8.18 14.86
CA GLU A 310 2.44 -8.43 13.44
C GLU A 310 1.48 -9.55 13.02
N TYR A 311 0.82 -9.37 11.87
CA TYR A 311 -0.04 -10.40 11.31
C TYR A 311 0.00 -10.37 9.79
N SER A 312 0.12 -11.53 9.16
CA SER A 312 0.26 -11.66 7.70
C SER A 312 -0.51 -12.88 7.21
N VAL A 313 -1.15 -12.74 6.06
CA VAL A 313 -2.01 -13.75 5.44
C VAL A 313 -1.55 -14.00 4.01
N TYR A 314 -1.44 -15.27 3.64
CA TYR A 314 -0.92 -15.72 2.36
C TYR A 314 -1.89 -16.64 1.63
N ASP A 315 -1.90 -16.58 0.30
CA ASP A 315 -2.56 -17.55 -0.58
C ASP A 315 -1.64 -18.76 -0.79
N ARG A 316 -2.10 -19.94 -0.38
CA ARG A 316 -1.34 -21.20 -0.52
C ARG A 316 -1.42 -21.81 -1.91
N ASN A 317 -2.34 -21.34 -2.76
CA ASN A 317 -2.50 -21.83 -4.13
C ASN A 317 -1.72 -21.00 -5.15
N LYS A 318 -1.15 -19.87 -4.73
CA LYS A 318 -0.39 -18.98 -5.61
C LYS A 318 1.03 -18.82 -5.09
N LYS A 319 1.98 -19.11 -5.97
CA LYS A 319 3.40 -18.92 -5.71
C LYS A 319 3.81 -17.50 -6.09
N ARG A 320 4.77 -16.96 -5.36
CA ARG A 320 5.41 -15.70 -5.75
C ARG A 320 6.07 -15.84 -7.12
N GLY A 321 5.86 -14.84 -7.98
CA GLY A 321 6.41 -14.83 -9.34
C GLY A 321 7.93 -14.63 -9.40
N ASP A 322 8.55 -14.15 -8.31
CA ASP A 322 10.00 -13.89 -8.24
C ASP A 322 10.84 -15.11 -7.81
N GLY A 323 10.20 -16.24 -7.47
CA GLY A 323 10.87 -17.46 -7.01
C GLY A 323 11.52 -17.36 -5.62
N ASN A 324 11.39 -16.22 -4.92
CA ASN A 324 11.96 -16.03 -3.60
C ASN A 324 11.01 -16.52 -2.50
N LEU A 325 11.58 -17.00 -1.39
CA LEU A 325 10.81 -17.29 -0.19
C LEU A 325 10.27 -16.00 0.44
N ASN A 326 9.09 -16.08 1.05
CA ASN A 326 8.58 -15.06 1.94
C ASN A 326 9.25 -15.12 3.31
N LYS A 327 8.94 -14.14 4.17
CA LYS A 327 9.53 -14.01 5.51
C LYS A 327 9.23 -15.17 6.46
N HIS A 328 8.35 -16.09 6.06
CA HIS A 328 8.03 -17.33 6.78
C HIS A 328 8.54 -18.57 6.02
N GLU A 329 9.59 -18.38 5.21
CA GLU A 329 10.37 -19.43 4.54
C GLU A 329 9.54 -20.34 3.60
N ASN A 330 8.55 -19.77 2.92
CA ASN A 330 7.76 -20.50 1.92
C ASN A 330 7.44 -19.63 0.68
N GLU A 331 6.95 -20.26 -0.39
CA GLU A 331 6.71 -19.59 -1.69
C GLU A 331 5.33 -18.92 -1.81
N ASN A 332 4.50 -18.95 -0.77
CA ASN A 332 3.13 -18.45 -0.84
C ASN A 332 3.12 -16.93 -1.05
N GLU A 333 2.17 -16.45 -1.84
CA GLU A 333 1.99 -15.03 -2.14
C GLU A 333 1.23 -14.31 -1.01
N LEU A 334 1.70 -13.10 -0.66
CA LEU A 334 1.06 -12.28 0.37
C LEU A 334 -0.29 -11.72 -0.13
N ILE A 335 -1.31 -11.85 0.70
CA ILE A 335 -2.61 -11.17 0.50
C ILE A 335 -2.58 -9.83 1.22
N PHE A 336 -2.29 -9.87 2.53
CA PHE A 336 -2.14 -8.67 3.34
C PHE A 336 -1.29 -8.91 4.59
N GLU A 337 -0.79 -7.80 5.13
CA GLU A 337 -0.01 -7.71 6.35
C GLU A 337 -0.44 -6.47 7.16
N THR A 338 -0.49 -6.63 8.48
CA THR A 338 -0.71 -5.57 9.45
C THR A 338 0.45 -5.56 10.45
N ASN A 339 0.96 -4.38 10.78
CA ASN A 339 1.98 -4.20 11.80
C ASN A 339 1.55 -3.04 12.70
N THR A 340 1.30 -3.32 13.98
CA THR A 340 0.91 -2.30 14.97
C THR A 340 1.88 -2.31 16.13
N GLU A 341 2.38 -1.14 16.51
CA GLU A 341 3.29 -0.94 17.62
C GLU A 341 2.75 0.11 18.59
N TYR A 342 2.79 -0.20 19.87
CA TYR A 342 2.42 0.64 20.99
C TYR A 342 3.63 0.91 21.88
N ARG A 343 3.69 2.11 22.43
CA ARG A 343 4.70 2.51 23.41
C ARG A 343 4.04 2.95 24.70
N LYS A 344 4.73 2.67 25.80
CA LYS A 344 4.29 3.06 27.14
C LYS A 344 4.56 4.56 27.34
N ASN A 345 3.55 5.28 27.81
CA ASN A 345 3.69 6.63 28.33
C ASN A 345 3.08 6.65 29.73
N SER A 346 3.91 6.88 30.74
CA SER A 346 3.55 6.69 32.15
C SER A 346 3.06 5.25 32.40
N THR A 347 1.76 5.06 32.69
CA THR A 347 1.16 3.75 32.99
C THR A 347 0.38 3.14 31.84
N LYS A 348 0.20 3.87 30.73
CA LYS A 348 -0.69 3.46 29.63
C LYS A 348 0.06 3.31 28.31
N MET A 349 -0.44 2.43 27.46
CA MET A 349 0.07 2.16 26.12
C MET A 349 -0.65 3.01 25.08
N TYR A 350 0.11 3.67 24.22
CA TYR A 350 -0.41 4.51 23.14
C TYR A 350 0.18 4.07 21.80
N LEU A 351 -0.61 4.22 20.75
CA LEU A 351 -0.19 3.86 19.39
C LEU A 351 1.05 4.67 19.01
N SER A 352 2.11 3.97 18.63
CA SER A 352 3.34 4.55 18.10
C SER A 352 3.35 4.49 16.58
N HIS A 353 2.98 3.34 16.03
CA HIS A 353 2.97 3.10 14.59
C HIS A 353 1.91 2.06 14.21
N ILE A 354 1.25 2.27 13.08
CA ILE A 354 0.46 1.24 12.41
C ILE A 354 0.70 1.27 10.90
N SER A 355 0.86 0.09 10.31
CA SER A 355 0.96 -0.12 8.87
C SER A 355 -0.02 -1.21 8.43
N PHE A 356 -0.72 -0.96 7.32
CA PHE A 356 -1.53 -1.93 6.61
C PHE A 356 -1.04 -2.03 5.17
N HIS A 357 -0.53 -3.20 4.82
CA HIS A 357 -0.02 -3.56 3.51
C HIS A 357 -0.95 -4.60 2.89
N ASN A 358 -1.45 -4.35 1.68
CA ASN A 358 -2.16 -5.37 0.91
C ASN A 358 -1.70 -5.39 -0.55
N THR A 359 -1.88 -6.53 -1.21
CA THR A 359 -1.64 -6.65 -2.66
C THR A 359 -2.94 -6.36 -3.42
N PHE A 360 -2.83 -5.86 -4.65
CA PHE A 360 -3.97 -5.77 -5.56
C PHE A 360 -3.56 -5.90 -7.02
N LYS A 361 -4.51 -6.35 -7.85
CA LYS A 361 -4.39 -6.36 -9.30
C LYS A 361 -5.19 -5.28 -9.95
N LEU A 362 -4.56 -4.61 -10.92
CA LEU A 362 -5.18 -3.66 -11.82
C LEU A 362 -5.30 -4.28 -13.22
N TRP A 363 -6.52 -4.51 -13.69
CA TRP A 363 -6.84 -5.05 -15.01
C TRP A 363 -6.98 -3.94 -16.04
N ASP A 364 -6.03 -3.88 -16.95
CA ASP A 364 -6.00 -2.95 -18.06
C ASP A 364 -6.83 -3.49 -19.23
N PRO A 365 -7.58 -2.63 -19.94
CA PRO A 365 -8.34 -3.05 -21.11
C PRO A 365 -7.39 -3.57 -22.21
N PRO A 366 -7.88 -4.41 -23.14
CA PRO A 366 -7.06 -4.86 -24.25
C PRO A 366 -6.51 -3.69 -25.05
N LYS A 367 -5.20 -3.73 -25.33
CA LYS A 367 -4.53 -2.73 -26.18
C LYS A 367 -4.89 -2.90 -27.65
N PHE A 368 -5.23 -4.11 -28.05
CA PHE A 368 -5.54 -4.49 -29.42
C PHE A 368 -6.95 -5.08 -29.50
N VAL A 369 -7.82 -4.42 -30.27
CA VAL A 369 -9.25 -4.75 -30.40
C VAL A 369 -9.72 -4.54 -31.84
N PRO A 370 -10.79 -5.22 -32.28
CA PRO A 370 -11.50 -4.80 -33.48
C PRO A 370 -12.18 -3.46 -33.20
N GLU A 371 -11.85 -2.44 -33.97
CA GLU A 371 -12.49 -1.13 -33.91
C GLU A 371 -13.89 -1.17 -34.54
N TYR A 372 -14.02 -1.90 -35.66
CA TYR A 372 -15.31 -2.13 -36.31
C TYR A 372 -15.33 -3.45 -37.06
N ILE A 373 -16.54 -4.01 -37.20
CA ILE A 373 -16.84 -5.19 -38.01
C ILE A 373 -18.10 -4.86 -38.82
N ILE A 374 -17.97 -4.81 -40.14
CA ILE A 374 -19.08 -4.47 -41.04
C ILE A 374 -19.22 -5.50 -42.17
N PRO A 375 -20.45 -5.91 -42.52
CA PRO A 375 -20.69 -6.65 -43.75
C PRO A 375 -20.62 -5.70 -44.96
N ASP A 376 -19.93 -6.11 -46.01
CA ASP A 376 -19.89 -5.39 -47.29
C ASP A 376 -20.47 -6.30 -48.38
N PHE A 377 -21.70 -5.99 -48.82
CA PHE A 377 -22.39 -6.82 -49.80
C PHE A 377 -21.87 -6.61 -51.23
N GLU A 378 -21.23 -5.46 -51.54
CA GLU A 378 -20.67 -5.19 -52.87
C GLU A 378 -19.37 -5.97 -53.06
N LEU A 379 -18.49 -5.91 -52.04
CA LEU A 379 -17.25 -6.68 -51.97
C LEU A 379 -17.46 -8.14 -51.54
N LYS A 380 -18.66 -8.48 -51.08
CA LYS A 380 -19.08 -9.84 -50.69
C LYS A 380 -18.22 -10.42 -49.57
N CYS A 381 -17.84 -9.59 -48.62
CA CYS A 381 -16.97 -9.94 -47.50
C CYS A 381 -17.43 -9.31 -46.18
N PHE A 382 -16.84 -9.76 -45.09
CA PHE A 382 -16.84 -9.03 -43.82
C PHE A 382 -15.56 -8.20 -43.73
N VAL A 383 -15.68 -6.91 -43.42
CA VAL A 383 -14.55 -6.01 -43.22
C VAL A 383 -14.34 -5.82 -41.73
N ILE A 384 -13.15 -6.15 -41.26
CA ILE A 384 -12.72 -5.97 -39.88
C ILE A 384 -11.63 -4.90 -39.86
N GLY A 385 -11.91 -3.79 -39.19
CA GLY A 385 -10.90 -2.78 -38.89
C GLY A 385 -10.37 -2.97 -37.48
N PHE A 386 -9.05 -2.92 -37.34
CA PHE A 386 -8.37 -3.00 -36.06
C PHE A 386 -7.78 -1.63 -35.69
N ASN A 387 -7.70 -1.37 -34.39
CA ASN A 387 -7.11 -0.13 -33.88
C ASN A 387 -5.58 -0.06 -34.10
N ASN A 388 -4.91 -1.21 -34.27
CA ASN A 388 -3.48 -1.32 -34.54
C ASN A 388 -3.19 -2.15 -35.81
N LYS A 389 -1.97 -2.03 -36.34
CA LYS A 389 -1.48 -2.87 -37.46
C LYS A 389 -1.28 -4.31 -37.02
N VAL A 390 -1.65 -5.26 -37.87
CA VAL A 390 -1.72 -6.70 -37.56
C VAL A 390 -0.66 -7.50 -38.30
N ILE A 391 -0.16 -8.55 -37.65
CA ILE A 391 0.78 -9.48 -38.28
C ILE A 391 0.09 -10.21 -39.43
N LEU A 392 0.70 -10.18 -40.62
CA LEU A 392 0.13 -10.73 -41.86
C LEU A 392 -0.22 -12.23 -41.72
N GLU A 393 0.67 -13.01 -41.12
CA GLU A 393 0.52 -14.45 -40.92
C GLU A 393 -0.73 -14.77 -40.08
N ASP A 394 -0.86 -14.09 -38.93
CA ASP A 394 -2.00 -14.25 -38.05
C ASP A 394 -3.30 -13.78 -38.73
N ALA A 395 -3.27 -12.63 -39.41
CA ALA A 395 -4.43 -12.03 -40.04
C ALA A 395 -4.94 -12.84 -41.25
N SER A 396 -4.05 -13.57 -41.93
CA SER A 396 -4.38 -14.39 -43.10
C SER A 396 -4.83 -15.80 -42.73
N SER A 397 -4.61 -16.24 -41.49
CA SER A 397 -5.05 -17.55 -41.01
C SER A 397 -6.56 -17.58 -40.79
N LEU A 398 -7.27 -18.45 -41.52
CA LEU A 398 -8.73 -18.57 -41.41
C LEU A 398 -9.19 -19.11 -40.06
N ASP A 399 -8.35 -19.93 -39.39
CA ASP A 399 -8.65 -20.54 -38.09
C ASP A 399 -8.77 -19.50 -36.96
N ASN A 400 -8.25 -18.30 -37.19
CA ASN A 400 -8.33 -17.17 -36.25
C ASN A 400 -9.70 -16.49 -36.26
N TYR A 401 -10.62 -16.91 -37.14
CA TYR A 401 -11.94 -16.32 -37.31
C TYR A 401 -13.04 -17.37 -37.25
N GLU A 402 -14.03 -17.16 -36.37
CA GLU A 402 -15.28 -17.92 -36.36
C GLU A 402 -16.44 -16.99 -36.73
N VAL A 403 -17.06 -17.24 -37.89
CA VAL A 403 -18.21 -16.46 -38.35
C VAL A 403 -19.49 -17.28 -38.21
N LYS A 404 -20.49 -16.75 -37.51
CA LYS A 404 -21.82 -17.32 -37.40
C LYS A 404 -22.88 -16.38 -37.94
N VAL A 405 -23.77 -16.94 -38.75
CA VAL A 405 -24.95 -16.23 -39.27
C VAL A 405 -26.18 -17.07 -38.96
N LYS A 406 -27.18 -16.47 -38.30
CA LYS A 406 -28.40 -17.16 -37.84
C LYS A 406 -28.07 -18.42 -37.02
N GLY A 407 -27.05 -18.32 -36.17
CA GLY A 407 -26.53 -19.42 -35.34
C GLY A 407 -25.72 -20.51 -36.06
N LYS A 408 -25.55 -20.43 -37.39
CA LYS A 408 -24.81 -21.42 -38.19
C LYS A 408 -23.43 -20.92 -38.54
N SER A 409 -22.41 -21.74 -38.34
CA SER A 409 -21.04 -21.43 -38.75
C SER A 409 -20.92 -21.33 -40.26
N ILE A 410 -20.20 -20.31 -40.73
CA ILE A 410 -19.92 -20.04 -42.13
C ILE A 410 -18.45 -20.34 -42.39
N GLU A 411 -18.18 -21.24 -43.33
CA GLU A 411 -16.81 -21.54 -43.77
C GLU A 411 -16.24 -20.34 -44.53
N LEU A 412 -14.98 -20.01 -44.25
CA LEU A 412 -14.26 -18.92 -44.91
C LEU A 412 -13.40 -19.48 -46.05
N GLY A 413 -13.31 -18.74 -47.15
CA GLY A 413 -12.51 -19.11 -48.32
C GLY A 413 -11.19 -18.35 -48.39
N LYS A 414 -11.18 -17.10 -47.90
CA LYS A 414 -10.00 -16.22 -47.94
C LYS A 414 -10.09 -15.16 -46.84
N ALA A 415 -8.96 -14.87 -46.21
CA ALA A 415 -8.72 -13.64 -45.45
C ALA A 415 -7.68 -12.81 -46.20
N GLU A 416 -7.95 -11.52 -46.35
CA GLU A 416 -7.10 -10.59 -47.10
C GLU A 416 -6.78 -9.39 -46.22
N LEU A 417 -5.52 -9.25 -45.83
CA LEU A 417 -5.01 -8.05 -45.18
C LEU A 417 -4.74 -6.98 -46.24
N LEU A 418 -5.31 -5.78 -46.05
CA LEU A 418 -5.08 -4.65 -46.94
C LEU A 418 -3.72 -3.97 -46.68
N ASP A 419 -3.26 -3.16 -47.64
CA ASP A 419 -1.97 -2.46 -47.59
C ASP A 419 -1.80 -1.53 -46.38
N SER A 420 -2.92 -1.03 -45.82
CA SER A 420 -2.92 -0.26 -44.57
C SER A 420 -2.51 -1.09 -43.34
N GLN A 421 -2.49 -2.42 -43.47
CA GLN A 421 -2.12 -3.43 -42.48
C GLN A 421 -2.95 -3.43 -41.20
N ASN A 422 -4.11 -2.78 -41.19
CA ASN A 422 -5.04 -2.79 -40.06
C ASN A 422 -6.48 -3.14 -40.45
N VAL A 423 -6.70 -3.54 -41.70
CA VAL A 423 -8.02 -3.92 -42.21
C VAL A 423 -7.94 -5.30 -42.86
N VAL A 424 -8.78 -6.22 -42.40
CA VAL A 424 -8.91 -7.56 -42.99
C VAL A 424 -10.27 -7.71 -43.65
N ARG A 425 -10.28 -8.26 -44.86
CA ARG A 425 -11.48 -8.72 -45.55
C ARG A 425 -11.60 -10.23 -45.45
N LEU A 426 -12.70 -10.71 -44.88
CA LEU A 426 -13.02 -12.13 -44.77
C LEU A 426 -14.08 -12.52 -45.80
N TYR A 427 -13.71 -13.39 -46.74
CA TYR A 427 -14.60 -13.84 -47.81
C TYR A 427 -15.21 -15.20 -47.45
N PRO A 428 -16.54 -15.31 -47.36
CA PRO A 428 -17.20 -16.59 -47.15
C PRO A 428 -16.97 -17.56 -48.31
N LYS A 429 -16.77 -18.85 -48.02
CA LYS A 429 -16.63 -19.91 -49.02
C LYS A 429 -18.01 -20.32 -49.55
N MET A 430 -18.59 -19.50 -50.42
CA MET A 430 -19.88 -19.78 -51.07
C MET A 430 -20.04 -19.02 -52.39
N TYR A 431 -21.09 -19.34 -53.14
CA TYR A 431 -21.42 -18.64 -54.39
C TYR A 431 -21.63 -17.12 -54.16
N PRO A 432 -21.10 -16.24 -55.04
CA PRO A 432 -21.16 -14.79 -54.88
C PRO A 432 -22.56 -14.24 -54.59
N ASN A 433 -23.58 -14.68 -55.35
CA ASN A 433 -24.97 -14.22 -55.18
C ASN A 433 -25.55 -14.60 -53.80
N ARG A 434 -25.10 -15.75 -53.26
CA ARG A 434 -25.51 -16.20 -51.92
C ARG A 434 -24.85 -15.36 -50.83
N ALA A 435 -23.56 -15.05 -50.99
CA ALA A 435 -22.82 -14.21 -50.06
C ALA A 435 -23.39 -12.78 -50.02
N GLU A 436 -23.64 -12.19 -51.19
CA GLU A 436 -24.24 -10.86 -51.32
C GLU A 436 -25.61 -10.79 -50.63
N LYS A 437 -26.50 -11.75 -50.89
CA LYS A 437 -27.83 -11.79 -50.25
C LYS A 437 -27.70 -11.91 -48.72
N MET A 438 -26.82 -12.77 -48.22
CA MET A 438 -26.58 -12.96 -46.80
C MET A 438 -26.07 -11.66 -46.14
N LEU A 439 -25.08 -11.00 -46.73
CA LEU A 439 -24.47 -9.78 -46.20
C LEU A 439 -25.46 -8.60 -46.21
N ARG A 440 -26.24 -8.45 -47.30
CA ARG A 440 -27.30 -7.45 -47.41
C ARG A 440 -28.39 -7.65 -46.36
N GLU A 441 -28.77 -8.90 -46.06
CA GLU A 441 -29.72 -9.20 -44.98
C GLU A 441 -29.19 -8.74 -43.60
N ILE A 442 -27.91 -8.97 -43.32
CA ILE A 442 -27.25 -8.54 -42.06
C ILE A 442 -27.24 -7.01 -41.97
N GLU A 443 -26.85 -6.32 -43.04
CA GLU A 443 -26.77 -4.86 -43.07
C GLU A 443 -28.15 -4.19 -42.90
N ILE A 444 -29.19 -4.69 -43.56
CA ILE A 444 -30.56 -4.17 -43.40
C ILE A 444 -31.03 -4.35 -41.95
N ALA A 445 -30.72 -5.48 -41.31
CA ALA A 445 -31.04 -5.71 -39.92
C ALA A 445 -30.25 -4.78 -38.98
N ALA A 446 -28.99 -4.47 -39.31
CA ALA A 446 -28.16 -3.49 -38.62
C ALA A 446 -28.78 -2.10 -38.59
N ARG A 447 -29.18 -1.59 -39.76
CA ARG A 447 -29.81 -0.28 -39.91
C ARG A 447 -31.13 -0.18 -39.12
N LYS A 448 -31.85 -1.29 -38.96
CA LYS A 448 -33.10 -1.38 -38.18
C LYS A 448 -32.88 -1.57 -36.67
N ARG A 449 -31.63 -1.53 -36.18
CA ARG A 449 -31.25 -1.80 -34.77
C ARG A 449 -31.75 -3.15 -34.24
N LYS A 450 -31.86 -4.16 -35.12
CA LYS A 450 -32.31 -5.52 -34.78
C LYS A 450 -31.16 -6.55 -34.75
N ILE A 451 -29.91 -6.09 -34.65
CA ILE A 451 -28.78 -7.01 -34.51
C ILE A 451 -28.83 -7.66 -33.12
N THR A 452 -28.82 -8.98 -33.12
CA THR A 452 -28.55 -9.81 -31.95
C THR A 452 -27.44 -10.78 -32.30
N ASN A 453 -26.72 -11.31 -31.30
CA ASN A 453 -25.72 -12.36 -31.53
C ASN A 453 -26.31 -13.61 -32.19
N ALA A 454 -27.64 -13.80 -32.10
CA ALA A 454 -28.33 -14.87 -32.82
C ALA A 454 -28.39 -14.65 -34.34
N LEU A 455 -28.32 -13.40 -34.80
CA LEU A 455 -28.33 -13.06 -36.22
C LEU A 455 -26.92 -13.13 -36.84
N PHE A 456 -25.93 -12.54 -36.17
CA PHE A 456 -24.58 -12.40 -36.69
C PHE A 456 -23.57 -12.27 -35.54
N GLU A 457 -22.50 -13.07 -35.59
CA GLU A 457 -21.39 -13.04 -34.64
C GLU A 457 -20.09 -13.33 -35.39
N ILE A 458 -19.04 -12.54 -35.12
CA ILE A 458 -17.66 -12.86 -35.53
C ILE A 458 -16.82 -12.91 -34.26
N LYS A 459 -16.20 -14.06 -34.01
CA LYS A 459 -15.16 -14.20 -33.00
C LYS A 459 -13.80 -14.16 -33.67
N ILE A 460 -12.89 -13.45 -33.04
CA ILE A 460 -11.51 -13.25 -33.50
C ILE A 460 -10.60 -13.71 -32.38
N SER A 461 -9.63 -14.56 -32.69
CA SER A 461 -8.68 -15.12 -31.73
C SER A 461 -7.30 -15.26 -32.35
N ASN A 462 -6.25 -15.32 -31.53
CA ASN A 462 -4.88 -15.60 -31.96
C ASN A 462 -4.30 -14.63 -33.02
N ILE A 463 -4.82 -13.40 -33.09
CA ILE A 463 -4.24 -12.33 -33.92
C ILE A 463 -3.41 -11.41 -33.04
N ARG A 464 -2.18 -11.11 -33.48
CA ARG A 464 -1.31 -10.13 -32.83
C ARG A 464 -1.14 -8.87 -33.65
N ASP A 465 -0.93 -7.76 -32.95
CA ASP A 465 -0.41 -6.53 -33.55
C ASP A 465 1.12 -6.55 -33.67
N PHE A 466 1.71 -5.51 -34.26
CA PHE A 466 3.17 -5.39 -34.44
C PHE A 466 3.94 -5.20 -33.12
N GLU A 467 3.27 -4.87 -32.03
CA GLU A 467 3.86 -4.80 -30.69
C GLU A 467 3.76 -6.16 -29.96
N GLY A 468 3.15 -7.16 -30.58
CA GLY A 468 2.95 -8.50 -30.02
C GLY A 468 1.72 -8.61 -29.10
N ASN A 469 0.87 -7.59 -29.01
CA ASN A 469 -0.36 -7.66 -28.21
C ASN A 469 -1.38 -8.57 -28.90
N LEU A 470 -1.99 -9.49 -28.14
CA LEU A 470 -3.02 -10.41 -28.65
C LEU A 470 -4.40 -9.77 -28.65
N ILE A 471 -5.21 -10.07 -29.67
CA ILE A 471 -6.55 -9.51 -29.86
C ILE A 471 -7.45 -9.78 -28.65
N ASN A 472 -8.12 -8.73 -28.16
CA ASN A 472 -9.01 -8.75 -27.00
C ASN A 472 -8.38 -9.29 -25.70
N GLN A 473 -7.06 -9.39 -25.62
CA GLN A 473 -6.37 -9.89 -24.43
C GLN A 473 -6.29 -8.80 -23.37
N TRP A 474 -6.89 -9.08 -22.22
CA TRP A 474 -6.73 -8.25 -21.03
C TRP A 474 -5.37 -8.52 -20.39
N THR A 475 -4.72 -7.46 -19.92
CA THR A 475 -3.49 -7.57 -19.12
C THR A 475 -3.76 -7.12 -17.68
N SER A 476 -2.91 -7.54 -16.76
CA SER A 476 -2.97 -7.09 -15.37
C SER A 476 -1.61 -6.64 -14.87
N ARG A 477 -1.62 -5.66 -13.97
CA ARG A 477 -0.46 -5.21 -13.22
C ARG A 477 -0.67 -5.46 -11.73
N ASP A 478 0.35 -6.01 -11.08
CA ASP A 478 0.36 -6.24 -9.63
C ASP A 478 0.94 -5.03 -8.90
N PHE A 479 0.32 -4.68 -7.79
CA PHE A 479 0.75 -3.59 -6.93
C PHE A 479 0.71 -4.01 -5.46
N ASN A 480 1.60 -3.42 -4.68
CA ASN A 480 1.51 -3.42 -3.22
C ASN A 480 0.97 -2.06 -2.78
N GLN A 481 -0.04 -2.01 -1.94
CA GLN A 481 -0.55 -0.77 -1.35
C GLN A 481 -0.27 -0.73 0.14
N PHE A 482 0.23 0.40 0.62
CA PHE A 482 0.59 0.63 2.01
C PHE A 482 -0.17 1.85 2.53
N ARG A 483 -0.70 1.73 3.74
CA ARG A 483 -1.27 2.84 4.52
C ARG A 483 -0.59 2.81 5.86
N GLU A 484 0.00 3.93 6.26
CA GLU A 484 0.86 3.96 7.44
C GLU A 484 0.62 5.24 8.23
N PHE A 485 0.62 5.13 9.56
CA PHE A 485 0.50 6.25 10.47
C PHE A 485 1.57 6.15 11.56
N PHE A 486 2.31 7.24 11.72
CA PHE A 486 3.45 7.38 12.63
C PHE A 486 3.15 8.48 13.65
N ALA A 487 3.00 8.13 14.91
CA ALA A 487 2.75 9.08 15.98
C ALA A 487 4.01 9.94 16.25
N GLN A 488 3.83 11.26 16.29
CA GLN A 488 4.89 12.24 16.58
C GLN A 488 4.66 13.01 17.87
N GLU A 489 3.42 13.09 18.33
CA GLU A 489 3.08 13.76 19.58
C GLU A 489 1.86 13.08 20.20
N LEU A 490 1.89 12.91 21.52
CA LEU A 490 0.78 12.43 22.32
C LEU A 490 0.30 13.55 23.25
N LYS A 491 -1.00 13.83 23.22
CA LYS A 491 -1.68 14.77 24.13
C LYS A 491 -2.66 13.98 25.00
N THR A 492 -2.27 13.74 26.25
CA THR A 492 -3.10 13.01 27.23
C THR A 492 -4.27 13.88 27.69
N SER A 493 -5.40 13.26 27.99
CA SER A 493 -6.62 13.96 28.46
C SER A 493 -7.13 15.04 27.48
N SER A 494 -7.03 14.77 26.19
CA SER A 494 -7.41 15.68 25.10
C SER A 494 -8.74 15.28 24.50
N PHE A 495 -9.65 16.24 24.35
CA PHE A 495 -10.98 16.04 23.80
C PHE A 495 -11.08 16.66 22.41
N ALA A 496 -11.86 16.03 21.54
CA ALA A 496 -12.21 16.59 20.24
C ALA A 496 -13.01 17.88 20.42
N PRO A 497 -12.52 19.06 19.98
CA PRO A 497 -13.23 20.33 20.16
C PRO A 497 -14.61 20.33 19.48
N VAL A 498 -15.62 20.93 20.12
CA VAL A 498 -17.02 20.88 19.65
C VAL A 498 -17.18 21.63 18.31
N ASP A 499 -16.65 22.85 18.23
CA ASP A 499 -16.80 23.75 17.08
C ASP A 499 -15.61 23.64 16.12
N ALA A 500 -15.38 22.45 15.58
CA ALA A 500 -14.25 22.21 14.69
C ALA A 500 -14.62 21.45 13.43
N LEU A 501 -13.85 21.71 12.37
CA LEU A 501 -13.94 20.98 11.13
C LEU A 501 -13.17 19.67 11.26
N TYR A 502 -13.86 18.55 11.00
CA TYR A 502 -13.30 17.21 11.02
C TYR A 502 -13.34 16.59 9.64
N MET A 503 -12.38 15.69 9.40
CA MET A 503 -12.31 14.85 8.22
C MET A 503 -13.66 14.16 7.99
N LYS A 504 -14.20 14.34 6.79
CA LYS A 504 -15.39 13.63 6.30
C LYS A 504 -14.99 12.18 6.08
N ARG A 505 -15.31 11.34 7.07
CA ARG A 505 -14.94 9.92 7.07
C ARG A 505 -15.36 9.22 5.79
N GLN A 506 -16.52 9.57 5.24
CA GLN A 506 -17.13 8.89 4.09
C GLN A 506 -16.61 9.34 2.71
N ASN A 507 -15.70 10.32 2.69
CA ASN A 507 -15.11 10.86 1.47
C ASN A 507 -13.64 10.45 1.41
N PRO A 508 -13.04 10.24 0.22
CA PRO A 508 -11.60 10.03 0.10
C PRO A 508 -10.80 11.13 0.81
N ILE A 509 -9.68 10.78 1.43
CA ILE A 509 -8.87 11.76 2.19
C ILE A 509 -8.31 12.86 1.28
N PHE A 510 -8.13 12.56 0.00
CA PHE A 510 -7.58 13.45 -1.01
C PHE A 510 -8.62 14.35 -1.70
N LYS A 511 -9.90 14.29 -1.30
CA LYS A 511 -10.98 14.99 -2.00
C LYS A 511 -11.91 15.75 -1.06
N ASP A 512 -11.96 17.08 -1.24
CA ASP A 512 -12.91 17.99 -0.59
C ASP A 512 -12.98 17.85 0.94
N GLN A 513 -11.83 17.60 1.57
CA GLN A 513 -11.68 17.51 3.02
C GLN A 513 -11.40 18.87 3.65
N PRO A 514 -11.92 19.15 4.85
CA PRO A 514 -11.51 20.33 5.60
C PRO A 514 -10.08 20.16 6.11
N ILE A 515 -9.27 21.20 5.92
CA ILE A 515 -7.89 21.29 6.43
C ILE A 515 -7.84 22.42 7.45
N VAL A 516 -7.33 22.13 8.65
CA VAL A 516 -7.19 23.08 9.76
C VAL A 516 -5.76 23.01 10.27
N LYS A 517 -4.93 23.95 9.83
CA LYS A 517 -3.52 24.03 10.20
C LYS A 517 -3.37 24.78 11.55
N PRO A 518 -2.82 24.15 12.60
CA PRO A 518 -2.61 24.82 13.89
C PRO A 518 -1.40 25.74 13.85
N GLU A 519 -1.27 26.63 14.85
CA GLU A 519 -0.13 27.55 14.97
C GLU A 519 1.20 26.79 15.11
N ASN A 520 1.20 25.70 15.87
CA ASN A 520 2.37 24.85 16.07
C ASN A 520 2.60 23.83 14.95
N PHE A 521 1.97 24.00 13.77
CA PHE A 521 2.12 23.06 12.65
C PHE A 521 3.57 22.79 12.28
N ASN A 522 4.40 23.83 12.35
CA ASN A 522 5.82 23.75 12.02
C ASN A 522 6.62 22.87 12.99
N ASP A 523 6.01 22.26 14.01
CA ASP A 523 6.64 21.24 14.86
C ASP A 523 6.58 19.84 14.25
N TYR A 524 5.60 19.56 13.40
CA TYR A 524 5.42 18.25 12.78
C TYR A 524 6.22 18.08 11.50
N TRP A 525 6.46 16.83 11.08
CA TRP A 525 7.30 16.55 9.92
C TRP A 525 6.83 15.36 9.09
N MET A 526 6.85 15.47 7.76
CA MET A 526 6.58 14.34 6.88
C MET A 526 7.91 13.64 6.56
N ASN A 527 8.11 12.41 7.06
CA ASN A 527 9.29 11.61 6.74
C ASN A 527 9.15 10.96 5.34
N THR A 528 9.03 11.81 4.30
CA THR A 528 8.87 11.37 2.91
C THR A 528 10.02 10.44 2.53
N PRO A 529 9.74 9.25 1.96
CA PRO A 529 10.75 8.33 1.47
C PRO A 529 11.81 9.02 0.60
N LEU A 530 13.04 8.55 0.68
CA LEU A 530 14.05 8.97 -0.28
C LEU A 530 13.64 8.45 -1.66
N GLN A 531 13.69 9.31 -2.68
CA GLN A 531 13.68 8.81 -4.06
C GLN A 531 14.86 7.86 -4.21
N ASN A 532 14.75 6.83 -5.06
CA ASN A 532 15.88 5.97 -5.40
C ASN A 532 17.05 6.89 -5.76
N ILE A 533 18.02 6.99 -4.86
CA ILE A 533 19.27 7.66 -5.14
C ILE A 533 19.93 6.69 -6.10
N ASP A 534 20.00 7.04 -7.38
CA ASP A 534 20.84 6.32 -8.32
C ASP A 534 22.23 6.24 -7.69
N ASN A 535 22.62 5.04 -7.27
CA ASN A 535 23.98 4.75 -6.81
C ASN A 535 24.92 4.71 -8.01
#